data_AF-I7M7Y4-F1
#
_entry.id   AF-I7M7Y4-F1
#
_cell.length_a   1.000
_cell.length_b   1.000
_cell.length_c   1.000
_cell.angle_alpha   90.00
_cell.angle_beta   90.00
_cell.angle_gamma   90.00
#
_symmetry.space_group_name_H-M   'P 1'
#
loop_
_entity.id
_entity.type
_entity.pdbx_description
1 polymer ?
#
loop_
_entity_poly.entity_id
_entity_poly.type
_entity_poly.pdbx_seq_one_letter_code
_entity_poly.pdbx_strand_id
1 'polypeptide(L)'
;MVFYKGEKSQLHESYLLKNNYSLLLAIRLIIFIYVHFLWWCQIYDQDAGDFTFLPLITNLKYLTLCGANLVNLYFLFTIIDMIRFKITKKTYTSFWQVCHFLFQISFSVEITIFLLYWIGVYPSVEEKYKESSWYMFTTASYHGGFFFCTYIEFFINNIAFKWKHYIPILIASIAYLIDNLIVTLLTKPVYKVMSWVSIMSYVFAVAAILVTFLHFCLGKYLYEKFKHSRIEAVNNKFVSQKAQVNPEEEQIKGSIEQQIQMVEVRTQSQKNINCGNSQESLSHNQQKQPEQQQKTQDQQQQQQEQIQAA
;
A
#
# COMPACT_ATOMS: atom_id res chain seq x y z
N MET A 1 4.68 7.77 8.91
CA MET A 1 4.15 6.39 8.87
C MET A 1 5.31 5.40 8.75
N VAL A 2 5.63 4.65 9.81
CA VAL A 2 6.68 3.61 9.79
C VAL A 2 5.99 2.26 9.96
N PHE A 3 5.33 1.77 8.90
CA PHE A 3 4.50 0.56 9.01
C PHE A 3 5.23 -0.73 8.59
N TYR A 4 6.40 -0.68 7.96
CA TYR A 4 7.05 -1.88 7.43
C TYR A 4 8.58 -1.86 7.52
N LYS A 5 9.15 -1.60 8.71
CA LYS A 5 10.59 -1.81 8.92
C LYS A 5 10.93 -3.29 8.75
N GLY A 6 11.80 -3.62 7.78
CA GLY A 6 12.40 -4.95 7.61
C GLY A 6 11.67 -5.94 6.70
N GLU A 7 10.45 -5.66 6.24
CA GLU A 7 9.71 -6.57 5.37
C GLU A 7 9.85 -6.19 3.89
N LYS A 8 10.32 -7.14 3.07
CA LYS A 8 10.37 -7.04 1.61
C LYS A 8 9.07 -7.53 0.97
N SER A 9 7.93 -6.98 1.39
CA SER A 9 6.65 -7.28 0.73
C SER A 9 6.45 -6.27 -0.39
N GLN A 10 6.84 -6.61 -1.61
CA GLN A 10 6.77 -5.68 -2.74
C GLN A 10 5.57 -6.01 -3.61
N LEU A 11 4.75 -4.99 -3.92
CA LEU A 11 3.52 -5.18 -4.69
C LEU A 11 3.76 -5.65 -6.12
N HIS A 12 4.95 -5.43 -6.66
CA HIS A 12 5.31 -5.92 -7.99
C HIS A 12 5.80 -7.37 -8.00
N GLU A 13 5.78 -8.06 -6.86
CA GLU A 13 6.13 -9.47 -6.73
C GLU A 13 4.87 -10.32 -6.45
N SER A 14 4.79 -11.47 -7.10
CA SER A 14 3.73 -12.47 -6.88
C SER A 14 4.37 -13.82 -6.62
N TYR A 15 3.94 -14.51 -5.56
CA TYR A 15 4.39 -15.87 -5.27
C TYR A 15 3.85 -16.90 -6.27
N LEU A 16 2.71 -16.61 -6.93
CA LEU A 16 2.12 -17.46 -7.96
C LEU A 16 2.77 -17.23 -9.33
N LEU A 17 3.03 -15.97 -9.68
CA LEU A 17 3.57 -15.56 -10.98
C LEU A 17 5.08 -15.32 -10.90
N LYS A 18 5.83 -16.37 -10.55
CA LYS A 18 7.29 -16.30 -10.32
C LYS A 18 8.01 -15.58 -11.47
N ASN A 19 8.61 -14.44 -11.17
CA ASN A 19 9.33 -13.57 -12.12
C ASN A 19 8.53 -13.10 -13.34
N ASN A 20 7.21 -13.29 -13.37
CA ASN A 20 6.38 -12.88 -14.49
C ASN A 20 5.70 -11.54 -14.20
N TYR A 21 6.54 -10.52 -14.07
CA TYR A 21 6.14 -9.14 -13.81
C TYR A 21 5.14 -8.62 -14.86
N SER A 22 5.37 -8.94 -16.15
CA SER A 22 4.51 -8.49 -17.25
C SER A 22 3.10 -9.08 -17.16
N LEU A 23 2.98 -10.36 -16.79
CA LEU A 23 1.67 -11.00 -16.60
C LEU A 23 0.94 -10.41 -15.39
N LEU A 24 1.64 -10.16 -14.28
CA LEU A 24 1.04 -9.51 -13.11
C LEU A 24 0.52 -8.11 -13.46
N LEU A 25 1.29 -7.33 -14.24
CA LEU A 25 0.86 -6.00 -14.72
C LEU A 25 -0.36 -6.11 -15.62
N ALA A 26 -0.38 -7.07 -16.55
CA ALA A 26 -1.50 -7.28 -17.45
C ALA A 26 -2.79 -7.65 -16.69
N ILE A 27 -2.70 -8.56 -15.70
CA ILE A 27 -3.84 -8.93 -14.85
C ILE A 27 -4.39 -7.70 -14.13
N ARG A 28 -3.52 -6.89 -13.50
CA ARG A 28 -3.94 -5.67 -12.82
C ARG A 28 -4.53 -4.64 -13.76
N LEU A 29 -4.01 -4.51 -14.97
CA LEU A 29 -4.55 -3.60 -15.98
C LEU A 29 -5.95 -4.04 -16.42
N ILE A 30 -6.17 -5.33 -16.64
CA ILE A 30 -7.49 -5.89 -16.96
C ILE A 30 -8.48 -5.62 -15.83
N ILE A 31 -8.07 -5.90 -14.58
CA ILE A 31 -8.90 -5.63 -13.40
C ILE A 31 -9.17 -4.14 -13.28
N PHE A 32 -8.16 -3.28 -13.45
CA PHE A 32 -8.32 -1.83 -13.41
C PHE A 32 -9.33 -1.33 -14.44
N ILE A 33 -9.21 -1.78 -15.70
CA ILE A 33 -10.16 -1.41 -16.77
C ILE A 33 -11.57 -1.85 -16.38
N TYR A 34 -11.74 -3.07 -15.87
CA TYR A 34 -13.04 -3.57 -15.41
C TYR A 34 -13.61 -2.73 -14.25
N VAL A 35 -12.84 -2.49 -13.19
CA VAL A 35 -13.34 -1.71 -12.03
C VAL A 35 -13.58 -0.24 -12.37
N HIS A 36 -12.79 0.32 -13.29
CA HIS A 36 -12.95 1.68 -13.77
C HIS A 36 -14.18 1.80 -14.68
N PHE A 37 -14.44 0.81 -15.54
CA PHE A 37 -15.68 0.73 -16.30
C PHE A 37 -16.90 0.68 -15.38
N LEU A 38 -16.90 -0.18 -14.36
CA LEU A 38 -18.00 -0.25 -13.39
C LEU A 38 -18.21 1.06 -12.63
N TRP A 39 -17.12 1.76 -12.30
CA TRP A 39 -17.18 3.09 -11.69
C TRP A 39 -17.88 4.11 -12.62
N TRP A 40 -17.58 4.07 -13.93
CA TRP A 40 -18.27 4.91 -14.92
C TRP A 40 -19.75 4.56 -15.09
N CYS A 41 -20.11 3.28 -15.02
CA CYS A 41 -21.52 2.86 -15.08
C CYS A 41 -22.39 3.48 -13.98
N GLN A 42 -21.80 4.00 -12.90
CA GLN A 42 -22.54 4.65 -11.82
C GLN A 42 -22.94 6.10 -12.11
N ILE A 43 -22.31 6.70 -13.11
CA ILE A 43 -22.58 8.06 -13.56
C ILE A 43 -23.69 8.02 -14.63
N TYR A 44 -24.03 6.83 -15.13
CA TYR A 44 -25.11 6.61 -16.06
C TYR A 44 -26.47 6.64 -15.34
N ASP A 45 -27.31 7.59 -15.72
CA ASP A 45 -28.69 7.69 -15.25
C ASP A 45 -29.57 6.78 -16.14
N GLN A 46 -30.10 5.71 -15.56
CA GLN A 46 -30.96 4.76 -16.28
C GLN A 46 -32.29 5.38 -16.70
N ASP A 47 -32.84 6.29 -15.91
CA ASP A 47 -34.15 6.89 -16.18
C ASP A 47 -34.03 7.99 -17.25
N ALA A 48 -32.93 8.74 -17.25
CA ALA A 48 -32.64 9.75 -18.28
C ALA A 48 -31.99 9.16 -19.55
N GLY A 49 -31.42 7.96 -19.47
CA GLY A 49 -30.68 7.33 -20.57
C GLY A 49 -29.36 8.01 -20.92
N ASP A 50 -28.84 8.88 -20.05
CA ASP A 50 -27.66 9.72 -20.31
C ASP A 50 -26.69 9.74 -19.12
N PHE A 51 -25.45 10.18 -19.35
CA PHE A 51 -24.44 10.38 -18.31
C PHE A 51 -24.63 11.74 -17.65
N THR A 52 -24.94 11.75 -16.36
CA THR A 52 -25.08 12.99 -15.60
C THR A 52 -24.01 13.07 -14.51
N PHE A 53 -23.42 14.25 -14.31
CA PHE A 53 -22.47 14.47 -13.21
C PHE A 53 -23.15 14.57 -11.83
N LEU A 54 -24.47 14.69 -11.80
CA LEU A 54 -25.25 14.84 -10.58
C LEU A 54 -25.15 13.61 -9.64
N PRO A 55 -25.23 12.35 -10.14
CA PRO A 55 -24.85 11.16 -9.40
C PRO A 55 -23.47 11.26 -8.76
N LEU A 56 -22.45 11.74 -9.48
CA LEU A 56 -21.09 11.86 -8.92
C LEU A 56 -21.05 12.82 -7.73
N ILE A 57 -21.66 14.00 -7.85
CA ILE A 57 -21.73 14.99 -6.76
C ILE A 57 -22.52 14.42 -5.57
N THR A 58 -23.63 13.76 -5.86
CA THR A 58 -24.50 13.13 -4.85
C THR A 58 -23.75 12.02 -4.11
N ASN A 59 -22.98 11.23 -4.83
CA ASN A 59 -22.15 10.17 -4.29
C ASN A 59 -20.98 10.69 -3.47
N LEU A 60 -20.36 11.80 -3.87
CA LEU A 60 -19.33 12.49 -3.07
C LEU A 60 -19.94 13.06 -1.78
N LYS A 61 -21.15 13.61 -1.86
CA LYS A 61 -21.88 14.18 -0.72
C LYS A 61 -22.26 13.12 0.31
N TYR A 62 -22.59 11.90 -0.11
CA TYR A 62 -23.06 10.83 0.78
C TYR A 62 -22.05 9.70 0.98
N LEU A 63 -20.86 9.81 0.39
CA LEU A 63 -19.79 8.81 0.40
C LEU A 63 -20.24 7.38 0.01
N THR A 64 -21.35 7.25 -0.71
CA THR A 64 -21.99 5.98 -1.08
C THR A 64 -21.13 5.11 -1.99
N LEU A 65 -20.12 5.69 -2.63
CA LEU A 65 -19.17 5.01 -3.52
C LEU A 65 -17.78 4.78 -2.91
N CYS A 66 -17.65 4.86 -1.58
CA CYS A 66 -16.36 4.75 -0.93
C CYS A 66 -15.62 3.43 -1.28
N GLY A 67 -16.32 2.29 -1.27
CA GLY A 67 -15.73 0.99 -1.64
C GLY A 67 -15.14 0.97 -3.06
N ALA A 68 -15.95 1.38 -4.04
CA ALA A 68 -15.52 1.49 -5.44
C ALA A 68 -14.30 2.39 -5.61
N ASN A 69 -14.31 3.56 -4.96
CA ASN A 69 -13.20 4.50 -5.02
C ASN A 69 -11.93 3.88 -4.43
N LEU A 70 -12.02 3.17 -3.29
CA LEU A 70 -10.89 2.51 -2.66
C LEU A 70 -10.30 1.40 -3.55
N VAL A 71 -11.14 0.56 -4.17
CA VAL A 71 -10.70 -0.50 -5.07
C VAL A 71 -10.08 0.08 -6.34
N ASN A 72 -10.70 1.10 -6.94
CA ASN A 72 -10.20 1.76 -8.14
C ASN A 72 -8.85 2.45 -7.89
N LEU A 73 -8.74 3.23 -6.80
CA LEU A 73 -7.50 3.88 -6.37
C LEU A 73 -6.40 2.87 -6.07
N TYR A 74 -6.73 1.75 -5.42
CA TYR A 74 -5.78 0.67 -5.19
C TYR A 74 -5.18 0.17 -6.52
N PHE A 75 -6.02 -0.24 -7.48
CA PHE A 75 -5.52 -0.77 -8.75
C PHE A 75 -4.76 0.28 -9.55
N LEU A 76 -5.23 1.53 -9.58
CA LEU A 76 -4.50 2.64 -10.20
C LEU A 76 -3.10 2.81 -9.60
N PHE A 77 -3.00 2.89 -8.28
CA PHE A 77 -1.71 3.10 -7.62
C PHE A 77 -0.79 1.90 -7.76
N THR A 78 -1.30 0.67 -7.75
CA THR A 78 -0.46 -0.51 -8.02
C THR A 78 0.10 -0.52 -9.44
N ILE A 79 -0.69 -0.11 -10.44
CA ILE A 79 -0.21 0.02 -11.84
C ILE A 79 0.88 1.10 -11.91
N ILE A 80 0.67 2.25 -11.27
CA ILE A 80 1.67 3.33 -11.23
C ILE A 80 2.96 2.84 -10.55
N ASP A 81 2.87 2.15 -9.41
CA ASP A 81 4.05 1.61 -8.70
C ASP A 81 4.81 0.63 -9.58
N MET A 82 4.09 -0.26 -10.25
CA MET A 82 4.65 -1.21 -11.20
C MET A 82 5.39 -0.48 -12.33
N ILE A 83 4.70 0.37 -13.10
CA ILE A 83 5.32 1.11 -14.22
C ILE A 83 6.57 1.86 -13.75
N ARG A 84 6.48 2.55 -12.61
CA ARG A 84 7.63 3.25 -12.02
C ARG A 84 8.76 2.29 -11.67
N PHE A 85 8.48 1.14 -11.06
CA PHE A 85 9.48 0.13 -10.76
C PHE A 85 10.13 -0.40 -12.04
N LYS A 86 9.36 -0.62 -13.12
CA LYS A 86 9.89 -1.05 -14.42
C LYS A 86 10.91 -0.06 -14.98
N ILE A 87 10.62 1.24 -14.87
CA ILE A 87 11.46 2.34 -15.37
C ILE A 87 12.69 2.55 -14.48
N THR A 88 12.48 2.69 -13.17
CA THR A 88 13.52 3.15 -12.24
C THR A 88 14.35 2.01 -11.63
N LYS A 89 13.81 0.78 -11.62
CA LYS A 89 14.33 -0.37 -10.87
C LYS A 89 14.54 -0.11 -9.37
N LYS A 90 13.93 0.97 -8.84
CA LYS A 90 14.03 1.40 -7.45
C LYS A 90 12.71 1.16 -6.73
N THR A 91 12.79 0.64 -5.52
CA THR A 91 11.64 0.40 -4.65
C THR A 91 11.50 1.57 -3.68
N TYR A 92 10.42 2.35 -3.79
CA TYR A 92 10.18 3.45 -2.85
C TYR A 92 9.32 2.98 -1.69
N THR A 93 9.87 3.06 -0.50
CA THR A 93 9.30 2.47 0.71
C THR A 93 7.91 2.99 1.06
N SER A 94 7.59 4.26 0.84
CA SER A 94 6.31 4.83 1.28
C SER A 94 5.13 4.45 0.37
N PHE A 95 5.33 4.40 -0.95
CA PHE A 95 4.21 4.28 -1.90
C PHE A 95 3.56 2.89 -1.89
N TRP A 96 4.38 1.83 -1.82
CA TRP A 96 3.84 0.46 -1.72
C TRP A 96 3.11 0.23 -0.40
N GLN A 97 3.53 0.89 0.69
CA GLN A 97 2.86 0.77 1.99
C GLN A 97 1.46 1.38 1.94
N VAL A 98 1.29 2.50 1.26
CA VAL A 98 -0.03 3.12 1.03
C VAL A 98 -0.91 2.16 0.25
N CYS A 99 -0.41 1.58 -0.84
CA CYS A 99 -1.17 0.62 -1.63
C CYS A 99 -1.55 -0.65 -0.82
N HIS A 100 -0.64 -1.17 0.01
CA HIS A 100 -0.95 -2.27 0.93
C HIS A 100 -2.04 -1.91 1.95
N PHE A 101 -2.01 -0.68 2.46
CA PHE A 101 -3.00 -0.20 3.40
C PHE A 101 -4.37 -0.03 2.72
N LEU A 102 -4.40 0.62 1.55
CA LEU A 102 -5.60 0.72 0.71
C LEU A 102 -6.20 -0.65 0.43
N PHE A 103 -5.38 -1.64 0.04
CA PHE A 103 -5.85 -3.00 -0.18
C PHE A 103 -6.51 -3.60 1.06
N GLN A 104 -5.88 -3.47 2.24
CA GLN A 104 -6.43 -4.05 3.47
C GLN A 104 -7.77 -3.41 3.84
N ILE A 105 -7.92 -2.09 3.63
CA ILE A 105 -9.22 -1.41 3.79
C ILE A 105 -10.21 -1.96 2.79
N SER A 106 -9.92 -1.91 1.48
CA SER A 106 -10.83 -2.35 0.42
C SER A 106 -11.27 -3.79 0.64
N PHE A 107 -10.31 -4.72 0.84
CA PHE A 107 -10.59 -6.13 1.07
C PHE A 107 -11.58 -6.31 2.24
N SER A 108 -11.32 -5.66 3.37
CA SER A 108 -12.15 -5.80 4.58
C SER A 108 -13.53 -5.15 4.46
N VAL A 109 -13.64 -4.04 3.74
CA VAL A 109 -14.89 -3.28 3.59
C VAL A 109 -15.78 -3.85 2.48
N GLU A 110 -15.21 -4.38 1.40
CA GLU A 110 -15.98 -4.88 0.25
C GLU A 110 -16.88 -6.06 0.62
N ILE A 111 -16.46 -6.96 1.52
CA ILE A 111 -17.36 -8.03 1.98
C ILE A 111 -18.55 -7.47 2.77
N THR A 112 -18.33 -6.41 3.54
CA THR A 112 -19.36 -5.76 4.35
C THR A 112 -20.35 -5.09 3.42
N ILE A 113 -19.87 -4.37 2.41
CA ILE A 113 -20.70 -3.77 1.36
C ILE A 113 -21.51 -4.85 0.65
N PHE A 114 -20.86 -5.95 0.22
CA PHE A 114 -21.51 -7.07 -0.45
C PHE A 114 -22.66 -7.65 0.39
N LEU A 115 -22.38 -8.03 1.64
CA LEU A 115 -23.38 -8.66 2.51
C LEU A 115 -24.51 -7.69 2.90
N LEU A 116 -24.19 -6.46 3.31
CA LEU A 116 -25.21 -5.48 3.67
C LEU A 116 -26.08 -5.11 2.48
N TYR A 117 -25.51 -5.01 1.28
CA TYR A 117 -26.28 -4.74 0.10
C TYR A 117 -27.27 -5.87 -0.17
N TRP A 118 -26.79 -7.11 -0.33
CA TRP A 118 -27.66 -8.23 -0.73
C TRP A 118 -28.66 -8.64 0.34
N ILE A 119 -28.32 -8.53 1.63
CA ILE A 119 -29.18 -8.93 2.74
C ILE A 119 -30.11 -7.78 3.16
N GLY A 120 -29.60 -6.55 3.21
CA GLY A 120 -30.33 -5.41 3.76
C GLY A 120 -30.93 -4.50 2.69
N VAL A 121 -30.14 -4.05 1.73
CA VAL A 121 -30.54 -3.00 0.79
C VAL A 121 -31.37 -3.56 -0.38
N TYR A 122 -30.90 -4.63 -1.03
CA TYR A 122 -31.50 -5.21 -2.22
C TYR A 122 -32.98 -5.60 -2.06
N PRO A 123 -33.42 -6.21 -0.94
CA PRO A 123 -34.84 -6.49 -0.73
C PRO A 123 -35.75 -5.25 -0.75
N SER A 124 -35.20 -4.06 -0.46
CA SER A 124 -35.93 -2.79 -0.42
C SER A 124 -35.96 -2.02 -1.75
N VAL A 125 -35.30 -2.55 -2.78
CA VAL A 125 -35.31 -2.02 -4.15
C VAL A 125 -36.69 -2.24 -4.77
N GLU A 126 -37.16 -1.27 -5.56
CA GLU A 126 -38.45 -1.37 -6.26
C GLU A 126 -38.42 -2.49 -7.30
N GLU A 127 -39.54 -3.21 -7.45
CA GLU A 127 -39.60 -4.42 -8.30
C GLU A 127 -39.25 -4.14 -9.76
N LYS A 128 -39.67 -2.98 -10.29
CA LYS A 128 -39.35 -2.54 -11.66
C LYS A 128 -37.84 -2.53 -11.95
N TYR A 129 -36.99 -2.25 -10.95
CA TYR A 129 -35.55 -2.26 -11.12
C TYR A 129 -34.98 -3.67 -10.99
N LYS A 130 -35.59 -4.55 -10.17
CA LYS A 130 -35.16 -5.96 -10.05
C LYS A 130 -35.35 -6.75 -11.34
N GLU A 131 -36.37 -6.40 -12.11
CA GLU A 131 -36.65 -7.00 -13.42
C GLU A 131 -35.71 -6.47 -14.53
N SER A 132 -35.02 -5.35 -14.30
CA SER A 132 -34.09 -4.78 -15.28
C SER A 132 -32.76 -5.55 -15.29
N SER A 133 -32.48 -6.26 -16.39
CA SER A 133 -31.20 -6.96 -16.61
C SER A 133 -29.99 -6.03 -16.46
N TRP A 134 -30.11 -4.79 -16.91
CA TRP A 134 -29.05 -3.79 -16.78
C TRP A 134 -28.81 -3.42 -15.32
N TYR A 135 -29.86 -3.15 -14.55
CA TYR A 135 -29.76 -2.90 -13.11
C TYR A 135 -29.15 -4.08 -12.36
N MET A 136 -29.59 -5.30 -12.65
CA MET A 136 -29.04 -6.51 -12.04
C MET A 136 -27.56 -6.68 -12.36
N PHE A 137 -27.18 -6.50 -13.63
CA PHE A 137 -25.78 -6.60 -14.07
C PHE A 137 -24.89 -5.57 -13.36
N THR A 138 -25.28 -4.28 -13.38
CA THR A 138 -24.47 -3.21 -12.78
C THR A 138 -24.37 -3.37 -11.27
N THR A 139 -25.48 -3.67 -10.60
CA THR A 139 -25.55 -3.89 -9.16
C THR A 139 -24.72 -5.09 -8.72
N ALA A 140 -24.88 -6.24 -9.39
CA ALA A 140 -24.13 -7.44 -9.05
C ALA A 140 -22.64 -7.28 -9.32
N SER A 141 -22.29 -6.59 -10.41
CA SER A 141 -20.89 -6.26 -10.70
C SER A 141 -20.32 -5.26 -9.70
N TYR A 142 -21.11 -4.30 -9.24
CA TYR A 142 -20.67 -3.28 -8.30
C TYR A 142 -20.40 -3.87 -6.91
N HIS A 143 -21.35 -4.61 -6.35
CA HIS A 143 -21.21 -5.16 -5.00
C HIS A 143 -20.44 -6.48 -4.98
N GLY A 144 -20.59 -7.32 -6.00
CA GLY A 144 -19.90 -8.61 -6.11
C GLY A 144 -18.58 -8.53 -6.88
N GLY A 145 -18.54 -7.80 -7.99
CA GLY A 145 -17.34 -7.73 -8.85
C GLY A 145 -16.14 -7.11 -8.14
N PHE A 146 -16.30 -6.01 -7.40
CA PHE A 146 -15.19 -5.44 -6.61
C PHE A 146 -14.70 -6.37 -5.52
N PHE A 147 -15.62 -6.99 -4.79
CA PHE A 147 -15.30 -8.05 -3.83
C PHE A 147 -14.47 -9.16 -4.48
N PHE A 148 -14.91 -9.69 -5.63
CA PHE A 148 -14.15 -10.71 -6.37
C PHE A 148 -12.79 -10.22 -6.84
N CYS A 149 -12.67 -8.99 -7.35
CA CYS A 149 -11.39 -8.42 -7.78
C CYS A 149 -10.38 -8.33 -6.62
N THR A 150 -10.82 -7.90 -5.43
CA THR A 150 -9.93 -7.87 -4.25
C THR A 150 -9.50 -9.27 -3.82
N TYR A 151 -10.35 -10.28 -3.97
CA TYR A 151 -10.02 -11.69 -3.71
C TYR A 151 -9.00 -12.25 -4.71
N ILE A 152 -9.19 -11.98 -6.00
CA ILE A 152 -8.25 -12.37 -7.06
C ILE A 152 -6.87 -11.78 -6.75
N GLU A 153 -6.81 -10.48 -6.45
CA GLU A 153 -5.57 -9.81 -6.06
C GLU A 153 -4.98 -10.39 -4.78
N PHE A 154 -5.81 -10.67 -3.75
CA PHE A 154 -5.35 -11.32 -2.53
C PHE A 154 -4.65 -12.64 -2.82
N PHE A 155 -5.21 -13.50 -3.67
CA PHE A 155 -4.61 -14.80 -3.95
C PHE A 155 -3.39 -14.72 -4.86
N ILE A 156 -3.31 -13.75 -5.77
CA ILE A 156 -2.16 -13.61 -6.68
C ILE A 156 -0.98 -12.95 -5.97
N ASN A 157 -1.22 -11.95 -5.14
CA ASN A 157 -0.18 -11.03 -4.69
C ASN A 157 0.29 -11.30 -3.24
N ASN A 158 1.47 -10.79 -2.88
CA ASN A 158 2.06 -10.90 -1.54
C ASN A 158 1.55 -9.79 -0.62
N ILE A 159 0.28 -9.84 -0.23
CA ILE A 159 -0.30 -8.82 0.67
C ILE A 159 -0.43 -9.36 2.08
N ALA A 160 0.43 -8.88 2.98
CA ALA A 160 0.42 -9.20 4.40
C ALA A 160 -0.57 -8.31 5.18
N PHE A 161 -1.35 -8.92 6.07
CA PHE A 161 -2.28 -8.23 6.96
C PHE A 161 -1.64 -7.97 8.32
N LYS A 162 -1.54 -6.69 8.70
CA LYS A 162 -0.90 -6.27 9.94
C LYS A 162 -1.92 -5.73 10.92
N TRP A 163 -1.93 -6.25 12.15
CA TRP A 163 -2.87 -5.79 13.20
C TRP A 163 -2.91 -4.27 13.39
N LYS A 164 -1.77 -3.58 13.24
CA LYS A 164 -1.73 -2.12 13.33
C LYS A 164 -2.51 -1.38 12.24
N HIS A 165 -2.85 -2.03 11.13
CA HIS A 165 -3.72 -1.47 10.09
C HIS A 165 -5.20 -1.65 10.41
N TYR A 166 -5.55 -2.55 11.33
CA TYR A 166 -6.94 -2.73 11.72
C TYR A 166 -7.49 -1.49 12.44
N ILE A 167 -6.72 -0.85 13.33
CA ILE A 167 -7.15 0.38 14.03
C ILE A 167 -7.58 1.47 13.05
N PRO A 168 -6.77 1.88 12.05
CA PRO A 168 -7.22 2.90 11.10
C PRO A 168 -8.35 2.43 10.18
N ILE A 169 -8.47 1.13 9.86
CA ILE A 169 -9.66 0.58 9.17
C ILE A 169 -10.91 0.79 10.03
N LEU A 170 -10.85 0.44 11.32
CA LEU A 170 -11.95 0.61 12.26
C LEU A 170 -12.35 2.08 12.42
N ILE A 171 -11.37 2.98 12.53
CA ILE A 171 -11.61 4.43 12.58
C ILE A 171 -12.32 4.90 11.31
N ALA A 172 -11.88 4.45 10.12
CA ALA A 172 -12.52 4.80 8.87
C ALA A 172 -13.96 4.27 8.79
N SER A 173 -14.22 3.04 9.24
CA SER A 173 -15.58 2.47 9.31
C SER A 173 -16.49 3.25 10.26
N ILE A 174 -16.00 3.63 11.44
CA ILE A 174 -16.76 4.42 12.42
C ILE A 174 -17.03 5.83 11.85
N ALA A 175 -16.02 6.47 11.27
CA ALA A 175 -16.17 7.79 10.65
C ALA A 175 -17.24 7.77 9.54
N TYR A 176 -17.26 6.72 8.71
CA TYR A 176 -18.29 6.54 7.70
C TYR A 176 -19.70 6.37 8.31
N LEU A 177 -19.84 5.60 9.39
CA LEU A 177 -21.12 5.44 10.08
C LEU A 177 -21.60 6.76 10.70
N ILE A 178 -20.70 7.56 11.26
CA ILE A 178 -21.00 8.90 11.79
C ILE A 178 -21.45 9.83 10.67
N ASP A 179 -20.75 9.86 9.55
CA ASP A 179 -21.14 10.64 8.38
C ASP A 179 -22.53 10.24 7.89
N ASN A 180 -22.80 8.94 7.78
CA ASN A 180 -24.10 8.41 7.39
C ASN A 180 -25.23 8.82 8.36
N LEU A 181 -24.96 8.80 9.67
CA LEU A 181 -25.88 9.27 10.70
C LEU A 181 -26.15 10.78 10.55
N ILE A 182 -25.11 11.60 10.42
CA ILE A 182 -25.23 13.06 10.26
C ILE A 182 -26.08 13.38 9.03
N VAL A 183 -25.77 12.76 7.88
CA VAL A 183 -26.54 12.93 6.64
C VAL A 183 -27.99 12.55 6.83
N THR A 184 -28.27 11.43 7.52
CA THR A 184 -29.63 10.95 7.76
C THR A 184 -30.42 11.91 8.65
N LEU A 185 -29.78 12.47 9.69
CA LEU A 185 -30.41 13.46 10.58
C LEU A 185 -30.70 14.79 9.89
N LEU A 186 -29.88 15.20 8.93
CA LEU A 186 -30.05 16.45 8.20
C LEU A 186 -31.01 16.35 7.01
N THR A 187 -31.19 15.15 6.46
CA THR A 187 -31.92 14.97 5.21
C THR A 187 -32.86 13.76 5.27
N LYS A 188 -32.64 12.75 4.44
CA LYS A 188 -33.35 11.47 4.41
C LYS A 188 -32.34 10.35 4.63
N PRO A 189 -32.78 9.18 5.14
CA PRO A 189 -31.90 8.03 5.27
C PRO A 189 -31.21 7.71 3.94
N VAL A 190 -29.88 7.58 3.99
CA VAL A 190 -29.08 7.16 2.82
C VAL A 190 -29.52 5.76 2.39
N TYR A 191 -29.82 4.90 3.36
CA TYR A 191 -30.36 3.56 3.14
C TYR A 191 -31.62 3.38 3.98
N LYS A 192 -32.69 2.83 3.39
CA LYS A 192 -33.96 2.59 4.10
C LYS A 192 -33.79 1.75 5.37
N VAL A 193 -32.87 0.78 5.36
CA VAL A 193 -32.56 -0.09 6.50
C VAL A 193 -31.74 0.58 7.61
N MET A 194 -31.05 1.68 7.30
CA MET A 194 -30.28 2.48 8.26
C MET A 194 -30.93 3.86 8.44
N SER A 195 -32.17 3.86 8.96
CA SER A 195 -32.89 5.09 9.29
C SER A 195 -32.38 5.76 10.56
N TRP A 196 -31.58 5.06 11.38
CA TRP A 196 -31.10 5.51 12.69
C TRP A 196 -32.18 5.80 13.73
N VAL A 197 -33.44 5.50 13.40
CA VAL A 197 -34.59 5.59 14.32
C VAL A 197 -34.91 4.20 14.89
N SER A 198 -34.72 3.15 14.09
CA SER A 198 -35.05 1.78 14.49
C SER A 198 -33.87 1.09 15.18
N ILE A 199 -34.17 0.19 16.14
CA ILE A 199 -33.15 -0.67 16.77
C ILE A 199 -32.36 -1.47 15.73
N MET A 200 -33.02 -1.86 14.64
CA MET A 200 -32.41 -2.62 13.55
C MET A 200 -31.27 -1.84 12.87
N SER A 201 -31.36 -0.50 12.76
CA SER A 201 -30.30 0.31 12.18
C SER A 201 -28.99 0.21 12.98
N TYR A 202 -29.08 0.18 14.31
CA TYR A 202 -27.92 -0.03 15.18
C TYR A 202 -27.37 -1.45 15.09
N VAL A 203 -28.26 -2.45 14.98
CA VAL A 203 -27.85 -3.85 14.74
C VAL A 203 -27.08 -3.98 13.43
N PHE A 204 -27.55 -3.34 12.35
CA PHE A 204 -26.84 -3.31 11.07
C PHE A 204 -25.48 -2.62 11.17
N ALA A 205 -25.39 -1.49 11.88
CA ALA A 205 -24.13 -0.78 12.07
C ALA A 205 -23.10 -1.62 12.85
N VAL A 206 -23.51 -2.28 13.93
CA VAL A 206 -22.65 -3.20 14.71
C VAL A 206 -22.24 -4.41 13.87
N ALA A 207 -23.18 -5.00 13.13
CA ALA A 207 -22.90 -6.12 12.24
C ALA A 207 -21.89 -5.72 11.14
N ALA A 208 -21.99 -4.51 10.58
CA ALA A 208 -21.04 -3.99 9.58
C ALA A 208 -19.61 -3.92 10.12
N ILE A 209 -19.44 -3.38 11.33
CA ILE A 209 -18.13 -3.30 12.00
C ILE A 209 -17.60 -4.71 12.29
N LEU A 210 -18.46 -5.60 12.79
CA LEU A 210 -18.09 -6.97 13.12
C LEU A 210 -17.66 -7.76 11.88
N VAL A 211 -18.42 -7.69 10.78
CA VAL A 211 -18.07 -8.34 9.51
C VAL A 211 -16.74 -7.81 8.97
N THR A 212 -16.53 -6.50 9.00
CA THR A 212 -15.26 -5.88 8.58
C THR A 212 -14.08 -6.40 9.41
N PHE A 213 -14.24 -6.51 10.74
CA PHE A 213 -13.23 -7.07 11.63
C PHE A 213 -12.96 -8.56 11.35
N LEU A 214 -14.01 -9.38 11.29
CA LEU A 214 -13.89 -10.81 11.07
C LEU A 214 -13.24 -11.10 9.72
N HIS A 215 -13.51 -10.27 8.70
CA HIS A 215 -12.91 -10.42 7.38
C HIS A 215 -11.44 -9.98 7.34
N PHE A 216 -11.07 -8.93 8.08
CA PHE A 216 -9.67 -8.59 8.30
C PHE A 216 -8.92 -9.76 8.97
N CYS A 217 -9.50 -10.34 10.02
CA CYS A 217 -8.96 -11.52 10.71
C CYS A 217 -8.83 -12.72 9.76
N LEU A 218 -9.82 -12.94 8.90
CA LEU A 218 -9.79 -13.99 7.89
C LEU A 218 -8.65 -13.75 6.87
N GLY A 219 -8.51 -12.53 6.33
CA GLY A 219 -7.42 -12.18 5.42
C GLY A 219 -6.05 -12.43 6.04
N LYS A 220 -5.90 -12.08 7.32
CA LYS A 220 -4.69 -12.38 8.10
C LYS A 220 -4.45 -13.88 8.27
N TYR A 221 -5.46 -14.62 8.72
CA TYR A 221 -5.36 -16.07 8.89
C TYR A 221 -5.00 -16.77 7.57
N LEU A 222 -5.67 -16.41 6.47
CA LEU A 222 -5.40 -16.97 5.15
C LEU A 222 -3.97 -16.66 4.69
N TYR A 223 -3.48 -15.45 4.96
CA TYR A 223 -2.10 -15.08 4.65
C TYR A 223 -1.09 -15.94 5.43
N GLU A 224 -1.22 -15.98 6.76
CA GLU A 224 -0.30 -16.71 7.65
C GLU A 224 -0.33 -18.22 7.38
N LYS A 225 -1.52 -18.79 7.17
CA LYS A 225 -1.69 -20.23 6.99
C LYS A 225 -1.26 -20.74 5.62
N PHE A 226 -1.58 -20.01 4.54
CA PHE A 226 -1.45 -20.54 3.18
C PHE A 226 -0.40 -19.83 2.33
N LYS A 227 -0.11 -18.54 2.60
CA LYS A 227 0.76 -17.72 1.75
C LYS A 227 2.15 -17.55 2.32
N HIS A 228 2.26 -17.35 3.63
CA HIS A 228 3.53 -17.03 4.30
C HIS A 228 4.64 -18.05 3.98
N SER A 229 4.42 -19.34 4.25
CA SER A 229 5.41 -20.39 3.99
C SER A 229 5.78 -20.53 2.52
N ARG A 230 4.83 -20.26 1.60
CA ARG A 230 5.10 -20.30 0.14
C ARG A 230 5.99 -19.13 -0.28
N ILE A 231 5.75 -17.95 0.27
CA ILE A 231 6.56 -16.74 0.02
C ILE A 231 7.98 -16.95 0.56
N GLU A 232 8.12 -17.45 1.79
CA GLU A 232 9.43 -17.76 2.38
C GLU A 232 10.21 -18.79 1.56
N ALA A 233 9.56 -19.87 1.12
CA ALA A 233 10.19 -20.88 0.28
C ALA A 233 10.68 -20.32 -1.06
N VAL A 234 9.94 -19.39 -1.66
CA VAL A 234 10.35 -18.70 -2.90
C VAL A 234 11.54 -17.78 -2.64
N ASN A 235 11.50 -16.98 -1.59
CA ASN A 235 12.58 -16.07 -1.22
C ASN A 235 13.88 -16.81 -0.91
N ASN A 236 13.81 -17.92 -0.16
CA ASN A 236 14.97 -18.74 0.16
C ASN A 236 15.62 -19.33 -1.09
N LYS A 237 14.82 -19.80 -2.07
CA LYS A 237 15.35 -20.29 -3.36
C LYS A 237 16.09 -19.21 -4.13
N PHE A 238 15.59 -17.98 -4.16
CA PHE A 238 16.26 -16.87 -4.82
C PHE A 238 17.57 -16.47 -4.14
N VAL A 239 17.60 -16.45 -2.80
CA VAL A 239 18.83 -16.18 -2.04
C VAL A 239 19.87 -17.26 -2.32
N SER A 240 19.49 -18.54 -2.28
CA SER A 240 20.41 -19.65 -2.59
C SER A 240 20.92 -19.61 -4.03
N GLN A 241 20.08 -19.30 -5.01
CA GLN A 241 20.50 -19.16 -6.40
C GLN A 241 21.47 -17.99 -6.60
N LYS A 242 21.21 -16.84 -5.96
CA LYS A 242 22.10 -15.68 -6.05
C LYS A 242 23.48 -15.97 -5.43
N ALA A 243 23.51 -16.68 -4.32
CA ALA A 243 24.76 -17.13 -3.69
C ALA A 243 25.55 -18.11 -4.59
N GLN A 244 24.85 -18.96 -5.37
CA GLN A 244 25.50 -19.89 -6.30
C GLN A 244 26.00 -19.25 -7.59
N VAL A 245 25.33 -18.21 -8.09
CA VAL A 245 25.69 -17.55 -9.36
C VAL A 245 26.82 -16.53 -9.18
N ASN A 246 27.07 -16.05 -7.96
CA ASN A 246 28.13 -15.06 -7.72
C ASN A 246 29.06 -15.33 -6.53
N PRO A 247 29.61 -16.55 -6.39
CA PRO A 247 30.62 -16.81 -5.37
C PRO A 247 31.85 -15.90 -5.57
N GLU A 248 32.23 -15.60 -6.83
CA GLU A 248 33.34 -14.71 -7.14
C GLU A 248 33.08 -13.25 -6.75
N GLU A 249 31.87 -12.72 -6.96
CA GLU A 249 31.57 -11.33 -6.56
C GLU A 249 31.50 -11.18 -5.03
N GLU A 250 31.03 -12.18 -4.30
CA GLU A 250 31.13 -12.22 -2.82
C GLU A 250 32.59 -12.35 -2.36
N GLN A 251 33.40 -13.15 -3.05
CA GLN A 251 34.84 -13.28 -2.74
C GLN A 251 35.59 -11.96 -3.00
N ILE A 252 35.26 -11.26 -4.08
CA ILE A 252 35.83 -9.95 -4.42
C ILE A 252 35.39 -8.90 -3.40
N LYS A 253 34.10 -8.83 -3.04
CA LYS A 253 33.62 -7.90 -2.00
C LYS A 253 34.29 -8.15 -0.65
N GLY A 254 34.39 -9.41 -0.23
CA GLY A 254 35.08 -9.79 1.00
C GLY A 254 36.56 -9.41 0.98
N SER A 255 37.24 -9.62 -0.17
CA SER A 255 38.63 -9.20 -0.35
C SER A 255 38.80 -7.68 -0.29
N ILE A 256 37.88 -6.91 -0.86
CA ILE A 256 37.92 -5.43 -0.83
C ILE A 256 37.67 -4.92 0.60
N GLU A 257 36.70 -5.47 1.32
CA GLU A 257 36.43 -5.09 2.72
C GLU A 257 37.63 -5.39 3.62
N GLN A 258 38.29 -6.53 3.44
CA GLN A 258 39.54 -6.85 4.15
C GLN A 258 40.66 -5.87 3.81
N GLN A 259 40.81 -5.48 2.53
CA GLN A 259 41.82 -4.47 2.14
C GLN A 259 41.53 -3.11 2.78
N ILE A 260 40.27 -2.67 2.82
CA ILE A 260 39.87 -1.41 3.47
C ILE A 260 40.19 -1.45 4.97
N GLN A 261 39.83 -2.53 5.67
CA GLN A 261 40.14 -2.69 7.09
C GLN A 261 41.65 -2.66 7.36
N MET A 262 42.46 -3.30 6.51
CA MET A 262 43.93 -3.24 6.63
C MET A 262 44.48 -1.83 6.44
N VAL A 263 43.91 -1.04 5.52
CA VAL A 263 44.30 0.36 5.31
C VAL A 263 43.90 1.22 6.51
N GLU A 264 42.71 1.04 7.08
CA GLU A 264 42.27 1.77 8.28
C GLU A 264 43.18 1.49 9.49
N VAL A 265 43.54 0.23 9.72
CA VAL A 265 44.46 -0.16 10.81
C VAL A 265 45.84 0.46 10.60
N ARG A 266 46.38 0.44 9.38
CA ARG A 266 47.67 1.09 9.06
C ARG A 266 47.62 2.59 9.30
N THR A 267 46.52 3.23 8.91
CA THR A 267 46.33 4.68 9.08
C THR A 267 46.23 5.05 10.56
N GLN A 268 45.53 4.27 11.38
CA GLN A 268 45.49 4.47 12.84
C GLN A 268 46.87 4.27 13.50
N SER A 269 47.62 3.24 13.07
CA SER A 269 48.97 2.98 13.57
C SER A 269 49.93 4.14 13.28
N GLN A 270 49.93 4.67 12.05
CA GLN A 270 50.74 5.84 11.69
C GLN A 270 50.37 7.10 12.48
N LYS A 271 49.07 7.28 12.77
CA LYS A 271 48.60 8.40 13.60
C LYS A 271 49.12 8.31 15.03
N ASN A 272 49.17 7.11 15.61
CA ASN A 272 49.72 6.89 16.95
C ASN A 272 51.25 7.10 17.01
N ILE A 273 51.98 6.73 15.96
CA ILE A 273 53.44 6.95 15.88
C ILE A 273 53.76 8.46 15.84
N ASN A 274 52.99 9.25 15.07
CA ASN A 274 53.21 10.70 14.99
C ASN A 274 52.78 11.45 16.26
N CYS A 275 51.81 10.94 17.02
CA CYS A 275 51.44 11.51 18.33
C CYS A 275 52.43 11.15 19.46
N GLY A 276 53.18 10.04 19.33
CA GLY A 276 54.19 9.62 20.31
C GLY A 276 55.47 10.47 20.32
N ASN A 277 55.84 11.07 19.17
CA ASN A 277 57.04 11.91 19.06
C ASN A 277 56.79 13.40 19.36
N SER A 278 55.56 13.79 19.72
CA SER A 278 55.22 15.20 19.99
C SER A 278 55.21 15.55 21.49
N GLN A 279 55.63 14.65 22.38
CA GLN A 279 55.69 14.93 23.83
C GLN A 279 57.03 15.50 24.32
N GLU A 280 58.06 15.66 23.48
CA GLU A 280 59.35 16.23 23.90
C GLU A 280 59.66 17.65 23.39
N SER A 281 58.77 18.31 22.65
CA SER A 281 59.06 19.67 22.13
C SER A 281 57.85 20.61 22.13
N LEU A 282 57.15 20.73 23.25
CA LEU A 282 56.14 21.79 23.45
C LEU A 282 56.39 22.52 24.77
N SER A 283 57.52 23.20 24.82
CA SER A 283 57.78 24.28 25.79
C SER A 283 58.33 25.54 25.11
N HIS A 284 58.00 25.83 23.85
CA HIS A 284 58.21 27.17 23.26
C HIS A 284 57.54 27.30 21.89
N ASN A 285 56.34 27.87 21.85
CA ASN A 285 55.80 28.76 20.80
C ASN A 285 54.27 28.74 20.85
N GLN A 286 53.73 29.54 21.77
CA GLN A 286 52.44 30.17 21.54
C GLN A 286 52.65 31.28 20.51
N GLN A 287 52.14 31.11 19.29
CA GLN A 287 51.42 32.12 18.51
C GLN A 287 51.45 31.77 17.01
N LYS A 288 50.27 31.91 16.40
CA LYS A 288 49.93 31.77 14.97
C LYS A 288 49.65 30.36 14.48
N GLN A 289 48.37 29.97 14.54
CA GLN A 289 47.74 29.22 13.44
C GLN A 289 46.20 29.31 13.55
N PRO A 290 45.55 30.21 12.77
CA PRO A 290 44.15 30.03 12.39
C PRO A 290 43.94 29.75 10.89
N GLU A 291 44.95 29.95 10.03
CA GLU A 291 44.72 29.99 8.56
C GLU A 291 44.64 28.63 7.86
N GLN A 292 45.10 27.53 8.47
CA GLN A 292 45.07 26.21 7.82
C GLN A 292 43.74 25.46 7.99
N GLN A 293 42.97 25.71 9.05
CA GLN A 293 41.66 25.07 9.24
C GLN A 293 40.59 25.64 8.31
N GLN A 294 40.69 26.91 7.92
CA GLN A 294 39.69 27.55 7.06
C GLN A 294 39.79 27.07 5.60
N LYS A 295 41.00 26.85 5.07
CA LYS A 295 41.19 26.29 3.71
C LYS A 295 40.64 24.87 3.54
N THR A 296 40.65 24.06 4.61
CA THR A 296 40.11 22.69 4.55
C THR A 296 38.58 22.68 4.58
N GLN A 297 37.95 23.63 5.28
CA GLN A 297 36.48 23.78 5.27
C GLN A 297 35.96 24.26 3.90
N ASP A 298 36.65 25.21 3.27
CA ASP A 298 36.24 25.73 1.96
C ASP A 298 36.31 24.65 0.85
N GLN A 299 37.32 23.77 0.90
CA GLN A 299 37.43 22.65 -0.06
C GLN A 299 36.33 21.60 0.14
N GLN A 300 35.94 21.30 1.38
CA GLN A 300 34.86 20.35 1.65
C GLN A 300 33.50 20.89 1.23
N GLN A 301 33.28 22.20 1.35
CA GLN A 301 32.04 22.84 0.94
C GLN A 301 31.89 22.88 -0.59
N GLN A 302 32.96 23.19 -1.33
CA GLN A 302 32.95 23.12 -2.80
C GLN A 302 32.70 21.70 -3.33
N GLN A 303 33.22 20.67 -2.64
CA GLN A 303 33.01 19.28 -3.06
C GLN A 303 31.57 18.81 -2.81
N GLN A 304 30.92 19.30 -1.76
CA GLN A 304 29.49 19.03 -1.52
C GLN A 304 28.58 19.71 -2.54
N GLU A 305 28.89 20.94 -2.95
CA GLU A 305 28.13 21.65 -3.99
C GLU A 305 28.21 20.95 -5.36
N GLN A 306 29.39 20.43 -5.73
CA GLN A 306 29.55 19.65 -6.96
C GLN A 306 28.76 18.34 -6.96
N ILE A 307 28.61 17.68 -5.81
CA ILE A 307 27.82 16.46 -5.66
C ILE A 307 26.30 16.76 -5.72
N GLN A 308 25.87 17.94 -5.28
CA GLN A 308 24.46 18.34 -5.33
C GLN A 308 24.01 18.85 -6.70
N ALA A 309 24.95 19.29 -7.54
CA ALA A 309 24.67 19.79 -8.89
C ALA A 309 24.66 18.70 -9.99
N ALA A 310 25.05 17.46 -9.67
CA ALA A 310 25.08 16.30 -10.57
C ALA A 310 23.91 15.34 -10.30
#